data_AF-A0A9P8LCC7-F1
#
_entry.id   AF-A0A9P8LCC7-F1
#
_cell.length_a   1.000
_cell.length_b   1.000
_cell.length_c   1.000
_cell.angle_alpha   90.00
_cell.angle_beta   90.00
_cell.angle_gamma   90.00
#
_symmetry.space_group_name_H-M   'P 1'
#
loop_
_entity.id
_entity.type
_entity.pdbx_description
1 polymer ?
#
loop_
_entity_poly.entity_id
_entity_poly.type
_entity_poly.pdbx_seq_one_letter_code
_entity_poly.pdbx_strand_id
1 'polypeptide(L)'
;MKLVDYLHTPPSPLQVNHSYTESTISDLITALRPYALEKPEYLMILNLRPATTAELDVVVEEMDQRFKEEEVEAMLKIIGEVLGRPSEGGGATDDAEMED
;
A
#
# COMPACT_ATOMS: atom_id res chain seq x y z
N MET A 1 -23.60 1.29 -8.07
CA MET A 1 -22.33 0.78 -7.52
C MET A 1 -22.47 0.63 -6.02
N LYS A 2 -22.25 -0.57 -5.46
CA LYS A 2 -22.26 -0.75 -4.00
C LYS A 2 -20.86 -0.49 -3.46
N LEU A 3 -20.78 -0.04 -2.21
CA LEU A 3 -19.50 0.22 -1.53
C LEU A 3 -18.61 -1.02 -1.48
N VAL A 4 -19.21 -2.19 -1.26
CA VAL A 4 -18.49 -3.48 -1.31
C VAL A 4 -17.86 -3.74 -2.68
N ASP A 5 -18.55 -3.39 -3.78
CA ASP A 5 -18.01 -3.56 -5.13
C ASP A 5 -16.80 -2.64 -5.36
N TYR A 6 -16.86 -1.40 -4.85
CA TYR A 6 -15.74 -0.45 -4.88
C TYR A 6 -14.51 -0.99 -4.16
N LEU A 7 -14.71 -1.55 -2.96
CA LEU A 7 -13.62 -2.09 -2.14
C LEU A 7 -12.96 -3.34 -2.75
N HIS A 8 -13.55 -3.98 -3.76
CA HIS A 8 -12.90 -5.07 -4.49
C HIS A 8 -12.26 -4.62 -5.82
N THR A 9 -12.38 -3.34 -6.19
CA THR A 9 -11.82 -2.80 -7.43
C THR A 9 -10.35 -2.42 -7.24
N PRO A 10 -9.44 -2.68 -8.20
CA PRO A 10 -8.06 -2.17 -8.13
C PRO A 10 -8.01 -0.65 -7.94
N PRO A 11 -7.06 -0.10 -7.14
CA PRO A 11 -5.99 -0.77 -6.38
C PRO A 11 -6.38 -1.11 -4.92
N SER A 12 -7.66 -1.33 -4.63
CA SER A 12 -8.14 -1.48 -3.24
C SER A 12 -7.46 -2.62 -2.47
N PRO A 13 -7.17 -2.43 -1.18
CA PRO A 13 -6.53 -3.42 -0.34
C PRO A 13 -7.44 -4.62 -0.03
N LEU A 14 -8.73 -4.56 -0.34
CA LEU A 14 -9.66 -5.66 -0.12
C LEU A 14 -9.93 -6.47 -1.39
N GLN A 15 -9.10 -6.35 -2.43
CA GLN A 15 -9.10 -7.28 -3.54
C GLN A 15 -9.03 -8.74 -3.08
N VAL A 16 -9.62 -9.62 -3.89
CA VAL A 16 -9.70 -11.05 -3.60
C VAL A 16 -8.30 -11.62 -3.28
N ASN A 17 -8.17 -12.32 -2.15
CA ASN A 17 -6.92 -12.81 -1.53
C ASN A 17 -6.11 -11.79 -0.69
N HIS A 18 -6.77 -10.97 0.13
CA HIS A 18 -6.07 -10.29 1.23
C HIS A 18 -5.88 -11.22 2.45
N SER A 19 -4.77 -11.07 3.16
CA SER A 19 -4.47 -11.80 4.41
C SER A 19 -4.92 -11.04 5.67
N TYR A 20 -5.75 -10.00 5.52
CA TYR A 20 -6.13 -9.16 6.67
C TYR A 20 -6.90 -9.95 7.72
N THR A 21 -6.50 -9.75 8.96
CA THR A 21 -7.08 -10.29 10.18
C THR A 21 -7.53 -9.15 11.08
N GLU A 22 -8.18 -9.48 12.20
CA GLU A 22 -8.56 -8.50 13.23
C GLU A 22 -7.34 -7.75 13.83
N SER A 23 -6.14 -8.34 13.77
CA SER A 23 -4.91 -7.74 14.30
C SER A 23 -4.16 -6.87 13.31
N THR A 24 -4.45 -6.94 12.01
CA THR A 24 -3.66 -6.30 10.94
C THR A 24 -3.38 -4.82 11.19
N ILE A 25 -4.38 -4.05 11.62
CA ILE A 25 -4.21 -2.61 11.89
C ILE A 25 -3.28 -2.40 13.09
N SER A 26 -3.45 -3.18 14.15
CA SER A 26 -2.60 -3.09 15.35
C SER A 26 -1.15 -3.48 15.03
N ASP A 27 -0.97 -4.54 14.24
CA ASP A 27 0.33 -5.05 13.83
C ASP A 27 1.05 -4.02 12.95
N LEU A 28 0.34 -3.41 11.99
CA LEU A 28 0.87 -2.35 11.12
C LEU A 28 1.34 -1.14 11.93
N ILE A 29 0.46 -0.60 12.81
CA ILE A 29 0.78 0.57 13.63
C ILE A 29 1.96 0.28 14.56
N THR A 30 2.00 -0.93 15.14
CA THR A 30 3.08 -1.31 16.06
C THR A 30 4.40 -1.44 15.32
N ALA A 31 4.41 -2.07 14.15
CA ALA A 31 5.62 -2.29 13.36
C ALA A 31 6.19 -0.98 12.76
N LEU A 32 5.32 -0.08 12.32
CA LEU A 32 5.72 1.21 11.73
C LEU A 32 5.92 2.33 12.78
N ARG A 33 5.64 2.07 14.06
CA ARG A 33 5.81 3.04 15.15
C ARG A 33 7.18 3.76 15.18
N PRO A 34 8.32 3.11 14.88
CA PRO A 34 9.62 3.76 14.90
C PRO A 34 9.77 4.94 13.92
N TYR A 35 8.98 4.94 12.84
CA TYR A 35 9.08 5.94 11.75
C TYR A 35 8.26 7.20 12.01
N ALA A 36 7.58 7.31 13.17
CA ALA A 36 6.81 8.49 13.55
C ALA A 36 5.85 8.99 12.44
N LEU A 37 5.19 8.07 11.75
CA LEU A 37 4.18 8.39 10.75
C LEU A 37 2.98 9.07 11.40
N GLU A 38 2.33 9.96 10.66
CA GLU A 38 1.12 10.66 11.08
C GLU A 38 -0.13 9.80 10.82
N LYS A 39 -1.22 10.08 11.56
CA LYS A 39 -2.47 9.32 11.42
C LYS A 39 -3.00 9.23 9.98
N PRO A 40 -2.96 10.30 9.17
CA PRO A 40 -3.37 10.22 7.76
C PRO A 40 -2.48 9.28 6.95
N GLU A 41 -1.18 9.22 7.23
CA GLU A 41 -0.22 8.37 6.51
C GLU A 41 -0.54 6.89 6.78
N TYR A 42 -0.82 6.51 8.03
CA TYR A 42 -1.27 5.14 8.35
C TYR A 42 -2.56 4.75 7.60
N LEU A 43 -3.53 5.67 7.53
CA LEU A 43 -4.79 5.43 6.81
C LEU A 43 -4.52 5.22 5.32
N MET A 44 -3.65 6.05 4.73
CA MET A 44 -3.29 5.97 3.33
C MET A 44 -2.47 4.72 2.99
N ILE A 45 -1.52 4.32 3.84
CA ILE A 45 -0.79 3.05 3.72
C ILE A 45 -1.77 1.87 3.74
N LEU A 46 -2.73 1.86 4.66
CA LEU A 46 -3.72 0.79 4.74
C LEU A 46 -4.60 0.73 3.49
N ASN A 47 -4.96 1.88 2.92
CA ASN A 47 -5.86 2.04 1.77
C ASN A 47 -5.20 1.88 0.40
N LEU A 48 -3.92 2.19 0.26
CA LEU A 48 -3.21 2.16 -1.03
C LEU A 48 -2.19 1.02 -1.10
N ARG A 49 -1.74 0.52 0.06
CA ARG A 49 -0.80 -0.58 0.19
C ARG A 49 0.45 -0.41 -0.70
N PRO A 50 1.24 0.66 -0.48
CA PRO A 50 2.40 0.95 -1.32
C PRO A 50 3.39 -0.20 -1.31
N ALA A 51 3.80 -0.65 -2.50
CA ALA A 51 4.76 -1.71 -2.73
C ALA A 51 6.08 -1.18 -3.31
N THR A 52 6.09 0.07 -3.77
CA THR A 52 7.27 0.75 -4.32
C THR A 52 7.57 2.05 -3.60
N THR A 53 8.82 2.52 -3.70
CA THR A 53 9.24 3.81 -3.14
C THR A 53 8.42 4.97 -3.69
N ALA A 54 8.11 4.96 -4.99
CA ALA A 54 7.31 6.00 -5.62
C ALA A 54 5.87 6.06 -5.07
N GLU A 55 5.27 4.91 -4.77
CA GLU A 55 3.94 4.86 -4.15
C GLU A 55 3.97 5.34 -2.70
N LEU A 56 5.04 5.02 -1.95
CA LEU A 56 5.18 5.49 -0.57
C LEU A 56 5.45 7.00 -0.50
N ASP A 57 6.19 7.55 -1.48
CA ASP A 57 6.44 9.00 -1.64
C ASP A 57 5.13 9.79 -1.85
N VAL A 58 4.15 9.20 -2.54
CA VAL A 58 2.81 9.79 -2.70
C VAL A 58 2.02 9.81 -1.38
N VAL A 59 2.35 8.93 -0.43
CA VAL A 59 1.65 8.80 0.85
C VAL A 59 2.28 9.65 1.95
N VAL A 60 3.60 9.76 1.95
CA VAL A 60 4.40 10.38 3.01
C VAL A 60 4.94 11.71 2.52
N GLU A 61 4.52 12.81 3.14
CA GLU A 61 4.99 14.15 2.77
C GLU A 61 6.48 14.33 3.12
N GLU A 62 7.23 14.98 2.22
CA GLU A 62 8.67 15.27 2.37
C GLU A 62 9.48 14.03 2.76
N MET A 63 9.18 12.88 2.13
CA MET A 63 9.75 11.58 2.47
C MET A 63 11.29 11.59 2.41
N ASP A 64 11.86 12.24 1.41
CA ASP A 64 13.30 12.39 1.19
C ASP A 64 14.01 13.21 2.29
N GLN A 65 13.28 14.09 2.97
CA GLN A 65 13.80 14.88 4.09
C GLN A 65 13.63 14.16 5.44
N ARG A 66 12.61 13.30 5.56
CA ARG A 66 12.24 12.63 6.82
C ARG A 66 12.92 11.29 7.01
N PHE A 67 13.20 10.56 5.93
CA PHE A 67 13.66 9.18 6.00
C PHE A 67 14.84 8.93 5.07
N LYS A 68 15.76 8.08 5.54
CA LYS A 68 16.81 7.54 4.70
C LYS A 68 16.28 6.43 3.80
N GLU A 69 16.99 6.14 2.73
CA GLU A 69 16.65 5.07 1.78
C GLU A 69 16.46 3.72 2.50
N GLU A 70 17.32 3.39 3.47
CA GLU A 70 17.22 2.13 4.22
C GLU A 70 15.96 2.06 5.11
N GLU A 71 15.49 3.22 5.61
CA GLU A 71 14.27 3.31 6.41
C GLU A 71 13.03 3.14 5.53
N VAL A 72 13.05 3.74 4.33
CA VAL A 72 12.01 3.59 3.31
C VAL A 72 11.88 2.12 2.87
N GLU A 73 13.00 1.46 2.55
CA GLU A 73 13.01 0.04 2.21
C GLU A 73 12.47 -0.84 3.35
N ALA A 74 12.85 -0.53 4.60
CA ALA A 74 12.36 -1.25 5.76
C ALA A 74 10.84 -1.06 5.97
N MET A 75 10.32 0.15 5.76
CA MET A 75 8.87 0.41 5.79
C MET A 75 8.13 -0.40 4.72
N LEU A 76 8.59 -0.38 3.47
CA LEU A 76 8.00 -1.18 2.39
C LEU A 76 8.01 -2.68 2.71
N LYS A 77 9.08 -3.18 3.33
CA LYS A 77 9.16 -4.57 3.79
C LYS A 77 8.10 -4.88 4.85
N ILE A 78 7.97 -4.04 5.86
CA ILE A 78 6.95 -4.17 6.92
C ILE A 78 5.54 -4.15 6.32
N ILE A 79 5.26 -3.20 5.41
CA ILE A 79 3.98 -3.07 4.73
C ILE A 79 3.65 -4.35 3.94
N GLY A 80 4.61 -4.87 3.18
CA GLY A 80 4.44 -6.12 2.45
C GLY A 80 4.28 -7.37 3.34
N GLU A 81 4.91 -7.40 4.51
CA GLU A 81 4.76 -8.49 5.48
C GLU A 81 3.40 -8.47 6.19
N VAL A 82 2.91 -7.29 6.56
CA VAL A 82 1.65 -7.14 7.32
C VAL A 82 0.43 -7.12 6.42
N LEU A 83 0.49 -6.40 5.30
CA LEU A 83 -0.64 -6.20 4.39
C LEU A 83 -0.62 -7.17 3.20
N GLY A 84 0.45 -7.95 3.05
CA GLY A 84 0.69 -8.80 1.89
C GLY A 84 1.12 -8.00 0.66
N ARG A 85 1.99 -8.57 -0.17
CA ARG A 85 2.37 -7.93 -1.43
C ARG A 85 1.19 -7.99 -2.42
N PRO A 86 0.87 -6.91 -3.13
CA PRO A 86 0.00 -7.01 -4.30
C PRO A 86 0.56 -8.11 -5.21
N SER A 87 -0.27 -9.05 -5.65
CA SER A 87 0.17 -9.99 -6.68
C SER A 87 0.58 -9.18 -7.91
N GLU A 88 1.69 -9.52 -8.55
CA GLU A 88 2.21 -8.86 -9.77
C GLU A 88 1.29 -9.03 -11.02
N GLY A 89 -0.01 -9.19 -10.84
CA GLY A 89 -1.00 -9.32 -11.91
C GLY A 89 -2.14 -8.33 -11.70
N GLY A 90 -2.04 -7.17 -12.34
CA GLY A 90 -3.15 -6.20 -12.35
C GLY A 90 -2.82 -4.78 -12.80
N GLY A 91 -1.59 -4.49 -13.26
CA GLY A 91 -1.26 -3.22 -13.89
C GLY A 91 -1.30 -3.33 -15.41
N ALA A 92 -2.32 -2.71 -16.01
CA ALA A 92 -2.42 -2.29 -17.42
C ALA A 92 -2.21 -3.36 -18.51
N THR A 93 -3.29 -4.00 -18.94
CA THR A 93 -3.50 -4.27 -20.38
C THR A 93 -4.63 -3.37 -20.86
N ASP A 94 -4.28 -2.11 -21.11
CA ASP A 94 -5.12 -1.17 -21.86
C ASP A 94 -4.17 -0.41 -22.80
N ASP A 95 -3.58 -1.15 -23.75
CA ASP A 95 -2.85 -0.63 -24.91
C ASP A 95 -2.46 -1.81 -25.82
N ALA A 96 -3.42 -2.37 -26.56
CA ALA A 96 -3.14 -3.21 -27.74
C ALA A 96 -4.40 -3.50 -28.59
N GLU A 97 -5.25 -2.51 -28.93
CA GLU A 97 -6.12 -2.62 -30.12
C GLU A 97 -6.30 -1.23 -30.79
N MET A 98 -5.26 -0.76 -31.47
CA MET A 98 -5.39 0.06 -32.69
C MET A 98 -4.35 -0.42 -33.70
N GLU A 99 -4.78 -0.56 -34.97
CA GLU A 99 -4.11 -1.12 -36.18
C GLU A 99 -4.27 -2.66 -36.31
N ASP A 100 -4.97 -3.24 -37.30
CA ASP A 100 -5.42 -2.84 -38.64
C ASP A 100 -6.89 -3.26 -38.94
#